data_AF-A0A2S9FUT3-F1
#
_entry.id   AF-A0A2S9FUT3-F1
#
_cell.length_a   1.000
_cell.length_b   1.000
_cell.length_c   1.000
_cell.angle_alpha   90.00
_cell.angle_beta   90.00
_cell.angle_gamma   90.00
#
_symmetry.space_group_name_H-M   'P 1'
#
loop_
_entity.id
_entity.type
_entity.pdbx_description
1 polymer ?
#
loop_
_entity_poly.entity_id
_entity_poly.type
_entity_poly.pdbx_seq_one_letter_code
_entity_poly.pdbx_strand_id
1 'polypeptide(L)'
;MAGAEHESVDPSRKLFDISASGDARAADVERAFEFGALATAAQLVGAAQAMLDAAVEYAKQRSQFGTIIGTYQAIKHKLADVLIAIE
;
A
#
# COMPACT_ATOMS: atom_id res chain seq x y z
N MET A 1 21.74 15.89 11.72
CA MET A 1 21.20 16.69 10.58
C MET A 1 20.76 15.72 9.49
N ALA A 2 19.71 16.01 8.71
CA ALA A 2 19.34 15.15 7.58
C ALA A 2 20.45 15.22 6.50
N GLY A 3 20.97 14.06 6.12
CA GLY A 3 22.01 13.84 5.12
C GLY A 3 21.41 13.66 3.72
N ALA A 4 22.06 12.85 2.88
CA ALA A 4 21.63 12.64 1.51
C ALA A 4 20.22 12.02 1.44
N GLU A 5 19.43 12.46 0.46
CA GLU A 5 18.15 11.83 0.11
C GLU A 5 18.41 10.54 -0.68
N HIS A 6 17.65 9.50 -0.37
CA HIS A 6 17.70 8.22 -1.07
C HIS A 6 16.44 7.98 -1.87
N GLU A 7 16.60 7.33 -3.02
CA GLU A 7 15.48 6.86 -3.82
C GLU A 7 14.68 5.81 -3.02
N SER A 8 13.37 6.03 -2.93
CA SER A 8 12.43 5.10 -2.30
C SER A 8 11.62 4.39 -3.37
N VAL A 9 11.36 3.10 -3.15
CA VAL A 9 10.45 2.29 -3.97
C VAL A 9 9.03 2.88 -3.96
N ASP A 10 8.65 3.52 -2.85
CA ASP A 10 7.42 4.28 -2.71
C ASP A 10 7.72 5.78 -2.87
N PRO A 11 7.29 6.42 -3.96
CA PRO A 11 7.54 7.85 -4.21
C PRO A 11 6.94 8.79 -3.15
N SER A 12 5.97 8.31 -2.36
CA SER A 12 5.40 9.09 -1.27
C SER A 12 6.25 9.08 0.01
N ARG A 13 7.28 8.21 0.08
CA ARG A 13 8.20 8.10 1.20
C ARG A 13 9.56 8.68 0.85
N LYS A 14 9.95 9.73 1.56
CA LYS A 14 11.30 10.29 1.44
C LYS A 14 12.22 9.65 2.47
N LEU A 15 13.36 9.15 2.01
CA LEU A 15 14.37 8.53 2.85
C LEU A 15 15.58 9.44 2.92
N PHE A 16 16.15 9.60 4.11
CA PHE A 16 17.33 10.43 4.33
C PHE A 16 18.28 9.73 5.27
N ASP A 17 19.58 9.89 5.03
CA ASP A 17 20.57 9.58 6.06
C ASP A 17 20.35 10.49 7.28
N ILE A 18 20.46 9.96 8.49
CA ILE A 18 20.38 10.77 9.69
C ILE A 18 21.64 10.55 10.51
N SER A 19 22.46 11.61 10.63
CA SER A 19 23.48 11.66 11.66
C SER A 19 22.87 12.17 12.96
N ALA A 20 22.95 11.33 14.01
CA ALA A 20 22.58 11.76 15.36
C ALA A 20 23.54 12.87 15.81
N SER A 21 22.99 13.90 16.45
CA SER A 21 23.75 15.02 17.00
C SER A 21 23.21 15.39 18.38
N GLY A 22 24.10 15.72 19.32
CA GLY A 22 23.76 16.03 20.71
C GLY A 22 23.77 14.80 21.62
N ASP A 23 23.32 14.98 22.86
CA ASP A 23 23.31 13.91 23.86
C ASP A 23 22.22 12.87 23.55
N ALA A 24 22.59 11.59 23.72
CA ALA A 24 21.66 10.49 23.56
C ALA A 24 20.51 10.60 24.58
N ARG A 25 19.29 10.36 24.09
CA ARG A 25 18.07 10.34 24.91
C ARG A 25 17.49 8.96 24.87
N ALA A 26 16.95 8.49 25.99
CA ALA A 26 16.16 7.27 26.00
C ALA A 26 14.94 7.47 25.09
N ALA A 27 14.74 6.54 24.17
CA ALA A 27 13.58 6.49 23.29
C ALA A 27 12.79 5.22 23.58
N ASP A 28 11.48 5.33 23.47
CA ASP A 28 10.58 4.19 23.52
C ASP A 28 10.52 3.55 22.12
N VAL A 29 11.49 2.67 21.86
CA VAL A 29 11.69 2.04 20.55
C VAL A 29 10.53 1.09 20.23
N GLU A 30 9.98 0.41 21.23
CA GLU A 30 8.85 -0.50 21.07
C GLU A 30 7.62 0.26 20.60
N ARG A 31 7.27 1.35 21.28
CA ARG A 31 6.15 2.20 20.87
C ARG A 31 6.36 2.85 19.50
N ALA A 32 7.59 3.27 19.18
CA ALA A 32 7.90 3.79 17.86
C ALA A 32 7.68 2.74 16.75
N PHE A 33 8.04 1.48 17.02
CA PHE A 33 7.80 0.35 16.13
C PHE A 33 6.30 0.08 15.95
N GLU A 34 5.51 0.07 17.03
CA GLU A 34 4.05 -0.10 16.98
C GLU A 34 3.37 0.97 16.11
N PHE A 35 3.76 2.24 16.24
CA PHE A 35 3.25 3.30 15.38
C PHE A 35 3.66 3.10 13.91
N GLY A 36 4.89 2.65 13.66
CA GLY A 36 5.35 2.31 12.32
C GLY A 36 4.54 1.18 11.69
N ALA A 37 4.24 0.14 12.47
CA ALA A 37 3.40 -0.98 12.05
C ALA A 37 1.96 -0.53 11.75
N LEU A 38 1.37 0.27 12.64
CA LEU A 38 0.03 0.84 12.45
C LEU A 38 -0.06 1.69 11.17
N ALA A 39 0.89 2.61 10.97
CA ALA A 39 0.93 3.46 9.78
C ALA A 39 1.09 2.63 8.49
N THR A 40 1.90 1.57 8.54
CA THR A 40 2.11 0.68 7.40
C THR A 40 0.84 -0.13 7.09
N ALA A 41 0.15 -0.65 8.11
CA ALA A 41 -1.12 -1.34 7.92
C ALA A 41 -2.17 -0.43 7.27
N ALA A 42 -2.32 0.81 7.76
CA ALA A 42 -3.23 1.78 7.17
C ALA A 42 -2.91 2.08 5.69
N GLN A 43 -1.63 2.22 5.36
CA GLN A 43 -1.19 2.41 3.98
C GLN A 43 -1.52 1.21 3.09
N LEU A 44 -1.29 -0.02 3.57
CA LEU A 44 -1.57 -1.25 2.83
C LEU A 44 -3.07 -1.43 2.55
N VAL A 45 -3.94 -1.11 3.52
CA VAL A 45 -5.40 -1.14 3.33
C VAL A 45 -5.81 -0.15 2.24
N GLY A 46 -5.34 1.09 2.30
CA GLY A 46 -5.63 2.10 1.28
C GLY A 46 -5.12 1.71 -0.12
N ALA A 47 -3.91 1.16 -0.19
CA ALA A 47 -3.33 0.67 -1.44
C ALA A 47 -4.13 -0.52 -2.01
N ALA A 48 -4.52 -1.46 -1.18
CA ALA A 48 -5.34 -2.60 -1.58
C ALA A 48 -6.69 -2.16 -2.15
N GLN A 49 -7.37 -1.21 -1.50
CA GLN A 49 -8.61 -0.64 -2.00
C GLN A 49 -8.42 0.05 -3.36
N ALA A 50 -7.39 0.89 -3.51
CA ALA A 50 -7.12 1.57 -4.77
C ALA A 50 -6.81 0.58 -5.92
N MET A 51 -6.08 -0.50 -5.63
CA MET A 51 -5.81 -1.56 -6.61
C MET A 51 -7.10 -2.31 -6.98
N LEU A 52 -7.97 -2.60 -6.01
CA LEU A 52 -9.25 -3.25 -6.27
C LEU A 52 -10.15 -2.38 -7.15
N ASP A 53 -10.25 -1.09 -6.86
CA ASP A 53 -11.04 -0.14 -7.65
C ASP A 53 -10.55 -0.08 -9.11
N ALA A 54 -9.22 0.03 -9.29
CA ALA A 54 -8.61 0.02 -10.61
C ALA A 54 -8.85 -1.31 -11.36
N ALA A 55 -8.76 -2.44 -10.67
CA ALA A 55 -9.01 -3.76 -11.25
C ALA A 55 -10.47 -3.95 -11.66
N VAL A 56 -11.42 -3.50 -10.83
CA VAL A 56 -12.87 -3.51 -11.13
C VAL A 56 -13.15 -2.65 -12.35
N GLU A 57 -12.58 -1.45 -12.42
CA GLU A 57 -12.79 -0.55 -13.55
C GLU A 57 -12.23 -1.14 -14.85
N TYR A 58 -11.02 -1.69 -14.82
CA TYR A 58 -10.44 -2.37 -15.97
C TYR A 58 -11.29 -3.59 -16.40
N ALA A 59 -11.80 -4.37 -15.45
CA ALA A 59 -12.64 -5.53 -15.75
C ALA A 59 -13.96 -5.16 -16.45
N LYS A 60 -14.48 -3.94 -16.23
CA LYS A 60 -15.68 -3.42 -16.90
C LYS A 60 -15.43 -2.92 -18.32
N GLN A 61 -14.19 -2.53 -18.63
CA GLN A 61 -13.84 -1.95 -19.94
C GLN A 61 -13.19 -2.96 -20.88
N ARG A 62 -12.44 -3.94 -20.35
CA ARG A 62 -11.69 -4.89 -21.15
C ARG A 62 -12.60 -5.94 -21.78
N SER A 63 -12.58 -6.06 -23.10
CA SER A 63 -13.24 -7.12 -23.86
C SER A 63 -12.26 -8.24 -24.26
N GLN A 64 -12.67 -9.49 -24.11
CA GLN A 64 -11.96 -10.67 -24.63
C GLN A 64 -12.97 -11.81 -24.85
N PHE A 65 -12.70 -12.68 -25.84
CA PHE A 65 -13.60 -13.76 -26.24
C PHE A 65 -15.05 -13.29 -26.53
N GLY A 66 -15.17 -12.09 -27.11
CA GLY A 66 -16.45 -11.53 -27.54
C GLY A 66 -17.31 -10.90 -26.43
N THR A 67 -16.82 -10.77 -25.19
CA THR A 67 -17.54 -10.07 -24.11
C THR A 67 -16.59 -9.35 -23.15
N ILE A 68 -17.14 -8.47 -22.32
CA ILE A 68 -16.40 -7.81 -21.24
C ILE A 68 -15.98 -8.84 -20.19
N ILE A 69 -14.70 -8.81 -19.79
CA ILE A 69 -14.11 -9.83 -18.90
C ILE A 69 -14.76 -9.87 -17.52
N GLY A 70 -15.30 -8.74 -17.04
CA GLY A 70 -16.04 -8.66 -15.79
C GLY A 70 -17.33 -9.48 -15.78
N THR A 71 -17.80 -10.00 -16.92
CA THR A 71 -18.97 -10.89 -16.99
C THR A 71 -18.64 -12.31 -16.48
N TYR A 72 -17.37 -12.74 -16.57
CA TYR A 72 -16.95 -14.08 -16.17
C TYR A 72 -16.97 -14.25 -14.66
N GLN A 73 -17.57 -15.35 -14.19
CA GLN A 73 -17.70 -15.64 -12.76
C GLN A 73 -16.36 -15.76 -12.04
N ALA A 74 -15.33 -16.29 -12.72
CA ALA A 74 -13.98 -16.39 -12.14
C ALA A 74 -13.36 -15.02 -11.84
N ILE A 75 -13.64 -14.00 -12.66
CA ILE A 75 -13.17 -12.62 -12.41
C ILE A 75 -13.97 -12.00 -11.27
N LYS A 76 -15.31 -12.13 -11.31
CA LYS A 76 -16.18 -11.61 -10.23
C LYS A 76 -15.84 -12.20 -8.86
N HIS A 77 -15.66 -13.51 -8.78
CA HIS A 77 -15.29 -14.17 -7.52
C HIS A 77 -13.95 -13.66 -7.00
N LYS A 78 -12.91 -13.59 -7.85
CA LYS A 78 -11.61 -13.06 -7.41
C LYS A 78 -11.69 -11.63 -6.88
N LEU A 79 -12.44 -10.76 -7.54
CA LEU A 79 -12.61 -9.38 -7.08
C LEU A 79 -13.42 -9.30 -5.77
N ALA A 80 -14.43 -10.17 -5.61
CA ALA A 80 -15.20 -10.26 -4.37
C ALA A 80 -14.35 -10.82 -3.20
N ASP A 81 -13.53 -11.84 -3.45
CA ASP A 81 -12.63 -12.41 -2.44
C ASP A 81 -11.62 -11.37 -1.94
N VAL A 82 -11.09 -10.54 -2.86
CA VAL A 82 -10.19 -9.43 -2.52
C VAL A 82 -10.92 -8.37 -1.69
N LEU A 83 -12.15 -8.01 -2.06
CA LEU A 83 -12.96 -7.07 -1.26
C LEU A 83 -13.14 -7.57 0.17
N ILE A 84 -13.55 -8.83 0.33
CA ILE A 84 -13.74 -9.46 1.65
C ILE A 84 -12.43 -9.49 2.45
N ALA A 85 -11.28 -9.64 1.79
CA ALA A 85 -9.99 -9.66 2.47
C ALA A 85 -9.50 -8.27 2.94
N ILE A 86 -10.08 -7.18 2.40
CA ILE A 86 -9.72 -5.80 2.74
C ILE A 86 -10.66 -5.22 3.81
N GLU A 87 -11.90 -5.71 3.90
CA GLU A 87 -12.89 -5.39 4.95
C GLU A 87 -12.56 -6.03 6.31
#